data_AF-A0A7K0X860-F1
#
_entry.id   AF-A0A7K0X860-F1
#
_cell.length_a   1.000
_cell.length_b   1.000
_cell.length_c   1.000
_cell.angle_alpha   90.00
_cell.angle_beta   90.00
_cell.angle_gamma   90.00
#
_symmetry.space_group_name_H-M   'P 1'
#
loop_
_entity.id
_entity.type
_entity.pdbx_description
1 polymer ?
#
loop_
_entity_poly.entity_id
_entity_poly.type
_entity_poly.pdbx_seq_one_letter_code
_entity_poly.pdbx_strand_id
1 'polypeptide(L)' 'MVGLVWLIPALPLAGFLILVFFGKRIGEPRAGWIGTGAVALSFVTACVVFAGLWGEPEHTYELSLFEWIPAGNFSVD' A
#
# COMPACT_ATOMS: atom_id res chain seq x y z
N MET A 1 -14.19 -3.44 -4.00
CA MET A 1 -13.40 -3.12 -2.79
C MET A 1 -11.97 -3.68 -2.85
N VAL A 2 -11.76 -4.86 -3.45
CA VAL A 2 -10.42 -5.45 -3.68
C VAL A 2 -9.45 -4.53 -4.44
N GLY A 3 -9.93 -3.68 -5.35
CA GLY A 3 -9.13 -2.68 -6.06
C GLY A 3 -8.46 -1.61 -5.20
N LEU A 4 -8.72 -1.55 -3.89
CA LEU A 4 -8.00 -0.69 -2.95
C LEU A 4 -6.61 -1.25 -2.56
N VAL A 5 -6.25 -2.45 -3.01
CA VAL A 5 -5.00 -3.14 -2.62
C VAL A 5 -3.73 -2.29 -2.82
N TRP A 6 -3.69 -1.43 -3.84
CA TRP A 6 -2.53 -0.55 -4.09
C TRP A 6 -2.30 0.51 -3.00
N LEU A 7 -3.34 0.86 -2.22
CA LEU A 7 -3.23 1.79 -1.10
C LEU A 7 -2.43 1.20 0.06
N ILE A 8 -2.38 -0.13 0.19
CA ILE A 8 -1.68 -0.82 1.27
C ILE A 8 -0.19 -0.42 1.30
N PRO A 9 0.57 -0.50 0.19
CA PRO A 9 1.93 0.04 0.15
C PRO A 9 2.00 1.57 -0.05
N ALA A 10 1.00 2.20 -0.70
CA ALA A 10 1.05 3.63 -0.96
C ALA A 10 0.91 4.50 0.30
N LEU A 11 0.09 4.07 1.27
CA LEU A 11 -0.11 4.81 2.53
C LEU A 11 1.17 4.88 3.40
N PRO A 12 1.88 3.76 3.67
CA PRO A 12 3.17 3.80 4.34
C PRO A 12 4.22 4.60 3.54
N LEU A 13 4.23 4.49 2.21
CA LEU A 13 5.13 5.28 1.37
C LEU A 13 4.85 6.78 1.48
N ALA A 14 3.59 7.19 1.47
CA ALA A 14 3.20 8.58 1.69
C ALA A 14 3.63 9.07 3.09
N GLY A 15 3.41 8.25 4.13
CA GLY A 15 3.89 8.53 5.49
C GLY A 15 5.41 8.70 5.53
N PHE A 16 6.15 7.81 4.89
CA PHE A 16 7.60 7.88 4.74
C PHE A 16 8.04 9.17 4.05
N LEU A 17 7.46 9.52 2.90
CA LEU A 17 7.83 10.72 2.15
C LEU A 17 7.57 11.98 2.99
N ILE A 18 6.43 12.05 3.68
CA ILE A 18 6.12 13.17 4.59
C ILE A 18 7.18 13.27 5.69
N LEU A 19 7.54 12.16 6.32
CA LEU A 19 8.50 12.16 7.43
C LEU A 19 9.94 12.45 6.99
N VAL A 20 10.36 11.95 5.82
CA VAL A 20 11.70 12.22 5.27
C VAL A 20 11.87 13.70 4.95
N PHE A 21 10.90 14.32 4.27
CA PHE A 21 11.05 15.72 3.84
C PHE A 21 10.67 16.72 4.93
N PHE A 22 9.70 16.40 5.79
CA PHE A 22 9.11 17.36 6.74
C PHE A 22 9.16 16.91 8.20
N GLY A 23 9.52 15.66 8.50
CA GLY A 23 9.46 15.09 9.86
C GLY A 23 10.25 15.90 10.89
N LYS A 24 11.45 16.37 10.53
CA LYS A 24 12.27 17.25 11.39
C LYS A 24 11.56 18.56 11.75
N ARG A 25 10.81 19.15 10.80
CA ARG A 25 10.07 20.40 11.00
C ARG A 25 8.77 20.16 11.78
N ILE A 26 8.15 19.01 11.59
CA ILE A 26 6.92 18.61 12.30
C ILE A 26 7.19 18.36 13.78
N GLY A 27 8.34 17.73 14.10
CA GLY A 27 8.78 17.46 15.46
C GLY A 27 7.94 16.42 16.21
N GLU A 28 8.37 16.09 17.43
CA GLU A 28 7.68 15.13 18.30
C GLU A 28 6.58 15.82 19.13
N PRO A 29 5.48 15.10 19.44
CA PRO A 29 5.18 13.70 19.09
C PRO A 29 4.48 13.54 17.72
N ARG A 30 4.21 14.64 17.01
CA ARG A 30 3.36 14.65 15.81
C ARG A 30 3.93 13.80 14.67
N ALA A 31 5.25 13.82 14.48
CA ALA A 31 5.92 12.96 13.50
C ALA A 31 5.66 11.46 13.78
N GLY A 32 5.67 11.05 15.04
CA GLY A 32 5.34 9.67 15.43
C GLY A 32 3.89 9.31 15.07
N TRP A 33 2.94 10.20 15.36
CA TRP A 33 1.53 10.00 15.00
C TRP A 33 1.29 9.87 13.50
N ILE A 34 2.04 10.58 12.65
CA ILE A 34 1.94 10.45 11.20
C ILE A 34 2.37 9.05 10.75
N GLY A 35 3.51 8.56 11.24
CA GLY A 35 3.99 7.22 10.91
C GLY A 35 3.01 6.14 11.36
N THR A 36 2.57 6.20 12.62
CA THR A 36 1.57 5.26 13.16
C THR A 36 0.26 5.32 12.39
N GLY A 37 -0.24 6.52 12.09
CA GLY A 37 -1.47 6.72 11.33
C GLY A 37 -1.39 6.16 9.90
N ALA A 38 -0.27 6.36 9.22
CA ALA A 38 -0.05 5.82 7.88
C ALA A 38 -0.11 4.27 7.86
N VAL A 39 0.53 3.62 8.82
CA VAL A 39 0.50 2.15 8.96
C VAL A 39 -0.88 1.66 9.40
N ALA A 40 -1.53 2.35 10.34
CA ALA A 40 -2.88 1.99 10.79
C ALA A 40 -3.91 2.07 9.66
N LEU A 41 -3.85 3.11 8.82
CA LEU A 41 -4.70 3.22 7.63
C LEU A 41 -4.41 2.13 6.59
N SER A 42 -3.14 1.75 6.42
CA SER A 42 -2.75 0.63 5.57
C SER A 42 -3.37 -0.69 6.08
N PHE A 43 -3.31 -0.94 7.38
CA PHE A 43 -3.92 -2.10 8.03
C PHE A 43 -5.43 -2.14 7.84
N VAL A 44 -6.14 -1.03 8.10
CA VAL A 44 -7.59 -0.93 7.87
C VAL A 44 -7.91 -1.22 6.40
N THR A 45 -7.12 -0.71 5.48
CA THR A 45 -7.29 -0.97 4.04
C THR A 45 -7.10 -2.46 3.72
N ALA A 46 -6.11 -3.11 4.31
CA ALA A 46 -5.91 -4.55 4.16
C ALA A 46 -7.11 -5.36 4.66
N CYS A 47 -7.71 -5.00 5.81
CA CYS A 47 -8.93 -5.64 6.30
C CYS A 47 -10.12 -5.44 5.34
N VAL A 48 -10.28 -4.24 4.77
CA VAL A 48 -11.34 -3.95 3.78
C VAL A 48 -11.14 -4.75 2.49
N VAL A 49 -9.91 -4.81 1.98
CA VAL A 49 -9.57 -5.60 0.78
C VAL A 49 -9.81 -7.08 1.05
N PHE A 50 -9.38 -7.59 2.20
CA PHE A 50 -9.57 -8.98 2.61
C PHE A 50 -11.04 -9.37 2.71
N ALA A 51 -11.88 -8.54 3.36
CA ALA A 51 -13.33 -8.75 3.37
C ALA A 51 -13.93 -8.75 1.96
N GLY A 52 -13.34 -7.94 1.07
CA GLY A 52 -13.70 -7.88 -0.35
C GLY A 52 -13.47 -9.15 -1.14
N LEU A 53 -12.48 -9.96 -0.77
CA LEU A 53 -12.20 -11.23 -1.44
C LEU A 53 -13.38 -12.22 -1.33
N TRP A 54 -14.23 -12.09 -0.31
CA TRP A 54 -15.41 -12.95 -0.16
C TRP A 54 -16.43 -12.78 -1.30
N GLY A 55 -16.38 -11.65 -2.02
CA GLY A 55 -17.20 -11.41 -3.21
C GLY A 55 -16.57 -11.86 -4.53
N GLU A 56 -15.29 -12.25 -4.52
CA GLU A 56 -14.60 -12.72 -5.73
C GLU A 56 -14.80 -14.24 -5.91
N PRO A 57 -15.06 -14.74 -7.14
CA PRO A 57 -15.36 -16.15 -7.39
C PRO A 57 -14.29 -17.13 -6.88
N GLU A 58 -13.03 -16.74 -6.98
CA GLU A 58 -11.87 -17.54 -6.56
C GLU A 58 -11.21 -17.00 -5.29
N HIS A 59 -11.86 -16.05 -4.61
CA HIS A 59 -11.31 -15.34 -3.45
C HIS A 59 -9.91 -14.77 -3.67
N THR A 60 -9.57 -14.48 -4.92
CA THR A 60 -8.27 -14.02 -5.37
C THR A 60 -8.45 -12.75 -6.19
N TYR A 61 -7.51 -11.82 -6.03
CA TYR A 61 -7.46 -10.60 -6.82
C TYR A 61 -6.00 -10.23 -7.07
N GLU A 62 -5.62 -10.20 -8.34
CA GLU A 62 -4.29 -9.80 -8.77
C GLU A 62 -4.33 -8.42 -9.44
N LEU A 63 -3.43 -7.54 -9.01
CA LEU A 63 -3.28 -6.21 -9.59
C LEU A 63 -1.86 -6.07 -10.17
N SER A 64 -1.76 -6.11 -11.49
CA SER A 64 -0.55 -5.70 -12.19
C SER A 64 -0.52 -4.18 -12.31
N LEU A 65 0.39 -3.52 -11.59
CA LEU A 65 0.52 -2.06 -11.62
C LEU A 65 1.22 -1.58 -12.89
N PHE A 66 2.32 -2.23 -13.25
CA PHE A 66 3.09 -2.00 -14.46
C PHE A 66 4.09 -3.16 -14.65
N GLU A 67 4.58 -3.32 -15.87
CA GLU A 67 5.68 -4.23 -16.20
C GLU A 67 7.01 -3.55 -15.84
N TRP A 68 7.79 -4.12 -14.91
CA TRP A 68 9.00 -3.47 -14.42
C TRP A 68 10.14 -3.47 -15.45
N ILE A 69 10.39 -4.61 -16.10
CA ILE A 69 11.46 -4.78 -17.09
C ILE A 69 10.93 -5.68 -18.23
N PRO A 70 10.53 -5.12 -19.39
CA PRO A 70 10.12 -5.91 -20.53
C PRO A 70 11.33 -6.59 -21.17
N ALA A 71 11.37 -7.92 -21.12
CA ALA A 71 12.45 -8.74 -21.68
C ALA A 71 12.06 -9.43 -23.00
N GLY A 72 11.07 -8.90 -23.72
CA GLY A 72 10.56 -9.50 -24.96
C GLY A 72 9.93 -10.87 -24.72
N ASN A 73 10.34 -11.89 -25.49
CA ASN A 73 9.83 -13.26 -25.36
C ASN A 73 10.47 -14.09 -24.22
N PHE A 74 11.11 -13.44 -23.25
CA PHE A 74 11.74 -14.14 -22.15
C PHE A 74 10.67 -14.57 -21.13
N SER A 75 10.25 -15.85 -21.18
CA SER A 75 9.49 -16.51 -20.10
C SER A 75 10.38 -17.53 -19.40
N VAL A 76 10.31 -17.56 -18.07
CA VAL A 76 10.93 -18.61 -17.25
C VAL A 76 9.79 -19.26 -16.47
N ASP A 77 9.60 -20.56 -16.70
CA ASP A 77 8.62 -21.41 -16.00
C ASP A 77 9.03 -21.65 -14.53
#